data_AF-A0A7V5FMS5-F1
#
_entry.id   AF-A0A7V5FMS5-F1
#
_cell.length_a   1.000
_cell.length_b   1.000
_cell.length_c   1.000
_cell.angle_alpha   90.00
_cell.angle_beta   90.00
_cell.angle_gamma   90.00
#
_symmetry.space_group_name_H-M   'P 1'
#
loop_
_entity.id
_entity.type
_entity.pdbx_description
1 polymer ?
#
loop_
_entity_poly.entity_id
_entity_poly.type
_entity_poly.pdbx_seq_one_letter_code
_entity_poly.pdbx_strand_id
1 'polypeptide(L)'
;TMPATASETPRNTVKRVPAKNSRLIASNPAMISTTPRAIIAVAKFLSLSFTTGALMRLSSSSTIAAVFLSFVVVTMVPPPIMMFLPVHGGAAKTFSLLPSNYFIPYLKAKFSQKAIIPAHTHQSRNYRIGNIPMELLAPAGSKESFIAALRGGAHSVYCGVENYNARLGSDNLNFRDLEVMTVYAHEHGVKVYLAFNILIKQGEMADALRKLERIASIGPDGLIVQDIGLAAAVRWYFPSLSLHASTQMAVHNMTGLAVLERMGFARGVLARELSLAELKALAHKAPVELEVFCHGALCFCVSGLCLFSSALGALSGNRGRCLQPCRRIWENGNEKGYFFSPRDLQLAEHIPALKELGIAALKIEGRMRSSEYVYRTVKAYRMLIDAQPQEFEQALAEAQAMLANDYAREKSTCLFTGATGELFRPHEAQCLGKRIGQVENYENGTATVRADEPLQKGDRLRLSDPVNDRTKAVTLKEFTADGSVYRFAVEEPWEKGTPLFKAGDGTWDEKDITREIDAMFRSYAKTHPRKEGAPAAKHAVCGSLLKFSVKENIHRARKSNHLWIKIDSPEWLEYLPCSDENVTIVCALNRENIHGFRNRLEQQAFPAEQAACELLPYLGQRELAEYRRLVD
;
A
#
# COMPACT_ATOMS: atom_id res chain seq x y z
N THR A 1 24.25 -47.22 -54.96
CA THR A 1 23.69 -48.45 -55.58
C THR A 1 23.15 -49.36 -54.48
N MET A 2 21.82 -49.26 -54.27
CA MET A 2 20.78 -50.16 -53.71
C MET A 2 21.10 -51.51 -52.98
N PRO A 3 20.13 -52.16 -52.26
CA PRO A 3 19.16 -51.66 -51.24
C PRO A 3 18.76 -52.70 -50.13
N ALA A 4 17.87 -52.28 -49.19
CA ALA A 4 16.82 -53.05 -48.44
C ALA A 4 17.24 -54.25 -47.52
N THR A 5 16.59 -54.66 -46.42
CA THR A 5 15.17 -54.76 -45.97
C THR A 5 15.10 -55.03 -44.43
N ALA A 6 13.98 -54.63 -43.79
CA ALA A 6 13.12 -55.33 -42.77
C ALA A 6 13.72 -56.40 -41.81
N SER A 7 13.24 -56.72 -40.61
CA SER A 7 12.10 -56.43 -39.71
C SER A 7 12.28 -57.37 -38.50
N GLU A 8 11.70 -57.10 -37.32
CA GLU A 8 10.85 -58.09 -36.61
C GLU A 8 10.30 -57.55 -35.27
N THR A 9 8.97 -57.45 -35.20
CA THR A 9 8.12 -57.64 -34.01
C THR A 9 7.70 -59.12 -33.94
N PRO A 10 7.36 -59.68 -32.76
CA PRO A 10 5.93 -59.97 -32.43
C PRO A 10 5.63 -59.82 -30.91
N ARG A 11 4.41 -59.84 -30.31
CA ARG A 11 3.03 -60.19 -30.69
C ARG A 11 2.04 -59.70 -29.59
N ASN A 12 0.95 -59.07 -30.02
CA ASN A 12 -0.47 -59.30 -29.70
C ASN A 12 -0.93 -59.99 -28.39
N THR A 13 -1.92 -59.40 -27.70
CA THR A 13 -3.34 -59.84 -27.77
C THR A 13 -4.34 -58.90 -27.05
N VAL A 14 -5.56 -58.88 -27.59
CA VAL A 14 -6.75 -58.06 -27.29
C VAL A 14 -7.75 -58.84 -26.44
N LYS A 15 -8.51 -58.20 -25.52
CA LYS A 15 -10.01 -58.32 -25.41
C LYS A 15 -10.68 -57.56 -24.24
N ARG A 16 -11.68 -56.76 -24.65
CA ARG A 16 -12.98 -56.29 -24.08
C ARG A 16 -13.45 -56.60 -22.63
N VAL A 17 -13.89 -55.50 -21.98
CA VAL A 17 -15.05 -55.17 -21.08
C VAL A 17 -16.06 -56.27 -20.68
N PRO A 18 -16.58 -56.22 -19.43
CA PRO A 18 -18.03 -56.01 -19.26
C PRO A 18 -18.42 -55.03 -18.11
N ALA A 19 -19.66 -54.53 -18.20
CA ALA A 19 -20.35 -53.73 -17.18
C ALA A 19 -21.22 -54.59 -16.24
N LYS A 20 -21.54 -54.02 -15.07
CA LYS A 20 -22.78 -54.11 -14.24
C LYS A 20 -22.70 -54.67 -12.81
N ASN A 21 -23.49 -53.95 -11.98
CA ASN A 21 -24.18 -54.29 -10.72
C ASN A 21 -23.39 -54.13 -9.40
N SER A 22 -23.92 -53.63 -8.28
CA SER A 22 -25.11 -52.83 -7.87
C SER A 22 -25.15 -52.87 -6.33
N ARG A 23 -25.83 -51.89 -5.68
CA ARG A 23 -26.29 -51.78 -4.25
C ARG A 23 -25.38 -50.93 -3.32
N LEU A 24 -25.88 -49.76 -2.87
CA LEU A 24 -26.67 -49.50 -1.63
C LEU A 24 -25.81 -49.82 -0.39
N ILE A 25 -25.52 -48.93 0.58
CA ILE A 25 -26.43 -48.23 1.50
C ILE A 25 -25.65 -47.09 2.19
N ALA A 26 -26.33 -45.98 2.47
CA ALA A 26 -25.89 -44.92 3.39
C ALA A 26 -25.93 -45.39 4.85
N SER A 27 -24.87 -45.20 5.64
CA SER A 27 -24.98 -44.90 7.08
C SER A 27 -23.62 -44.77 7.78
N ASN A 28 -23.52 -43.66 8.50
CA ASN A 28 -22.94 -43.46 9.82
C ASN A 28 -21.48 -42.98 10.00
N PRO A 29 -21.31 -41.79 10.62
CA PRO A 29 -20.09 -41.31 11.24
C PRO A 29 -20.04 -41.73 12.73
N ALA A 30 -18.89 -42.22 13.19
CA ALA A 30 -18.48 -42.38 14.60
C ALA A 30 -17.10 -43.08 14.57
N MET A 31 -16.10 -42.84 15.40
CA MET A 31 -15.87 -42.03 16.60
C MET A 31 -14.32 -41.97 16.71
N ILE A 32 -13.71 -40.88 17.18
CA ILE A 32 -13.17 -40.70 18.54
C ILE A 32 -12.97 -39.17 18.66
N SER A 33 -13.77 -38.39 19.39
CA SER A 33 -13.94 -38.32 20.86
C SER A 33 -12.71 -37.83 21.62
N THR A 34 -12.50 -36.50 21.66
CA THR A 34 -11.89 -35.79 22.80
C THR A 34 -12.41 -34.34 22.87
N THR A 35 -13.62 -34.16 23.39
CA THR A 35 -14.14 -32.85 23.82
C THR A 35 -13.73 -32.60 25.27
N PRO A 36 -13.06 -31.50 25.65
CA PRO A 36 -12.75 -31.25 27.05
C PRO A 36 -13.93 -30.58 27.77
N ARG A 37 -14.30 -31.22 28.89
CA ARG A 37 -15.17 -30.91 30.04
C ARG A 37 -15.59 -29.46 30.42
N ALA A 38 -15.38 -28.42 29.62
CA ALA A 38 -15.70 -27.04 30.01
C ALA A 38 -17.18 -26.62 29.79
N ILE A 39 -17.93 -27.29 28.91
CA ILE A 39 -19.28 -26.86 28.51
C ILE A 39 -20.39 -27.41 29.43
N ILE A 40 -20.13 -28.50 30.17
CA ILE A 40 -21.13 -29.14 31.06
C ILE A 40 -21.16 -28.48 32.46
N ALA A 41 -20.11 -27.76 32.86
CA ALA A 41 -20.08 -27.06 34.15
C ALA A 41 -20.90 -25.76 34.16
N VAL A 42 -20.98 -25.06 33.02
CA VAL A 42 -21.72 -23.78 32.90
C VAL A 42 -23.23 -24.00 32.85
N ALA A 43 -23.68 -25.10 32.22
CA ALA A 43 -25.11 -25.44 32.15
C ALA A 43 -25.69 -25.91 33.51
N LYS A 44 -24.88 -26.52 34.38
CA LYS A 44 -25.30 -26.94 35.74
C LYS A 44 -25.33 -25.82 36.76
N PHE A 45 -24.58 -24.73 36.56
CA PHE A 45 -24.60 -23.58 37.46
C PHE A 45 -25.81 -22.66 37.19
N LEU A 46 -26.25 -22.56 35.92
CA LEU A 46 -27.42 -21.76 35.52
C LEU A 46 -28.76 -22.40 35.87
N SER A 47 -28.83 -23.72 36.10
CA SER A 47 -30.05 -24.42 36.49
C SER A 47 -30.31 -24.46 38.01
N LEU A 48 -29.37 -23.99 38.85
CA LEU A 48 -29.52 -24.01 40.32
C LEU A 48 -29.93 -22.68 40.95
N SER A 49 -30.07 -21.60 40.18
CA SER A 49 -30.44 -20.27 40.71
C SER A 49 -31.92 -19.88 40.48
N PHE A 50 -32.77 -20.79 40.01
CA PHE A 50 -34.20 -20.53 39.75
C PHE A 50 -35.19 -21.36 40.58
N THR A 51 -34.76 -21.91 41.72
CA THR A 51 -35.66 -22.54 42.69
C THR A 51 -35.30 -22.12 44.10
N THR A 52 -35.77 -20.94 44.50
CA THR A 52 -36.23 -20.63 45.87
C THR A 52 -36.88 -19.26 45.82
N GLY A 53 -38.21 -19.25 45.94
CA GLY A 53 -39.00 -18.03 45.94
C GLY A 53 -38.89 -17.28 47.27
N ALA A 54 -38.74 -15.96 47.17
CA ALA A 54 -39.28 -15.03 48.15
C ALA A 54 -39.68 -13.75 47.38
N LEU A 55 -40.99 -13.51 47.32
CA LEU A 55 -41.58 -12.28 46.80
C LEU A 55 -41.07 -11.07 47.60
N MET A 56 -40.56 -10.04 46.91
CA MET A 56 -40.69 -8.66 47.39
C MET A 56 -40.79 -7.69 46.20
N ARG A 57 -41.87 -6.90 46.22
CA ARG A 57 -42.21 -5.86 45.25
C ARG A 57 -41.14 -4.76 45.24
N LEU A 58 -40.52 -4.49 44.08
CA LEU A 58 -39.81 -3.23 43.83
C LEU A 58 -40.13 -2.75 42.40
N SER A 59 -40.81 -1.62 42.33
CA SER A 59 -41.24 -0.93 41.12
C SER A 59 -40.24 0.16 40.72
N SER A 60 -39.39 -0.09 39.73
CA SER A 60 -38.86 0.92 38.78
C SER A 60 -37.82 0.29 37.84
N SER A 61 -37.95 0.53 36.54
CA SER A 61 -37.20 -0.11 35.43
C SER A 61 -35.70 0.24 35.32
N SER A 62 -35.17 1.10 36.20
CA SER A 62 -33.79 1.60 36.15
C SER A 62 -32.78 0.74 36.93
N THR A 63 -33.23 -0.12 37.84
CA THR A 63 -32.33 -0.89 38.75
C THR A 63 -31.91 -2.24 38.16
N ILE A 64 -32.69 -2.81 37.24
CA ILE A 64 -32.43 -4.12 36.63
C ILE A 64 -31.28 -4.05 35.60
N ALA A 65 -31.13 -2.92 34.89
CA ALA A 65 -30.07 -2.72 33.91
C ALA A 65 -28.67 -2.58 34.54
N ALA A 66 -28.58 -2.04 35.76
CA ALA A 66 -27.31 -1.84 36.45
C ALA A 66 -26.71 -3.16 36.97
N VAL A 67 -27.55 -4.09 37.43
CA VAL A 67 -27.09 -5.39 37.99
C VAL A 67 -26.65 -6.34 36.87
N PHE A 68 -27.31 -6.33 35.71
CA PHE A 68 -26.91 -7.14 34.54
C PHE A 68 -25.58 -6.66 33.92
N LEU A 69 -25.31 -5.36 33.91
CA LEU A 69 -24.09 -4.81 33.33
C LEU A 69 -22.85 -5.10 34.19
N SER A 70 -23.00 -5.21 35.52
CA SER A 70 -21.89 -5.53 36.42
C SER A 70 -21.47 -7.00 36.38
N PHE A 71 -22.38 -7.93 36.07
CA PHE A 71 -22.07 -9.37 36.03
C PHE A 71 -21.35 -9.81 34.75
N VAL A 72 -21.60 -9.14 33.62
CA VAL A 72 -20.96 -9.47 32.32
C VAL A 72 -19.52 -8.98 32.23
N VAL A 73 -19.16 -7.92 33.00
CA VAL A 73 -17.80 -7.34 32.97
C VAL A 73 -16.76 -8.21 33.71
N VAL A 74 -17.18 -9.11 34.60
CA VAL A 74 -16.26 -9.90 35.44
C VAL A 74 -15.76 -11.19 34.75
N THR A 75 -16.39 -11.65 33.66
CA THR A 75 -16.10 -12.96 33.05
C THR A 75 -15.29 -12.95 31.75
N MET A 76 -14.82 -11.79 31.26
CA MET A 76 -14.07 -11.70 29.98
C MET A 76 -12.66 -11.10 30.09
N VAL A 77 -11.88 -11.47 31.11
CA VAL A 77 -10.43 -11.19 31.16
C VAL A 77 -9.65 -12.50 30.95
N PRO A 78 -8.82 -12.66 29.90
CA PRO A 78 -7.98 -13.84 29.75
C PRO A 78 -6.84 -13.84 30.79
N PRO A 79 -6.36 -15.00 31.25
CA PRO A 79 -5.28 -15.07 32.21
C PRO A 79 -3.96 -14.55 31.60
N PRO A 80 -3.10 -13.86 32.38
CA PRO A 80 -1.82 -13.40 31.88
C PRO A 80 -0.85 -14.58 31.62
N ILE A 81 -0.21 -14.56 30.46
CA ILE A 81 0.89 -15.45 30.10
C ILE A 81 2.11 -15.08 30.96
N MET A 82 2.55 -16.00 31.82
CA MET A 82 3.83 -15.90 32.54
C MET A 82 5.00 -16.18 31.59
N MET A 83 5.89 -15.21 31.38
CA MET A 83 7.26 -15.47 30.90
C MET A 83 8.21 -15.39 32.09
N PHE A 84 8.94 -16.49 32.34
CA PHE A 84 10.00 -16.58 33.34
C PHE A 84 11.36 -16.26 32.70
N LEU A 85 12.14 -15.37 33.31
CA LEU A 85 13.57 -15.20 33.05
C LEU A 85 14.33 -15.39 34.37
N PRO A 86 15.40 -16.19 34.42
CA PRO A 86 16.16 -16.42 35.64
C PRO A 86 17.19 -15.31 35.82
N VAL A 87 17.27 -14.71 37.02
CA VAL A 87 18.44 -13.94 37.43
C VAL A 87 18.91 -14.44 38.80
N HIS A 88 20.19 -14.79 38.84
CA HIS A 88 20.92 -15.31 39.99
C HIS A 88 20.98 -14.33 41.17
N GLY A 89 20.97 -14.89 42.38
CA GLY A 89 21.69 -14.33 43.53
C GLY A 89 20.86 -13.73 44.66
N GLY A 90 20.56 -14.57 45.66
CA GLY A 90 20.78 -14.25 47.08
C GLY A 90 19.94 -13.17 47.77
N ALA A 91 19.09 -13.65 48.69
CA ALA A 91 18.45 -12.95 49.82
C ALA A 91 17.12 -12.21 49.54
N ALA A 92 16.10 -12.72 50.23
CA ALA A 92 14.70 -12.35 50.15
C ALA A 92 14.42 -10.89 50.50
N LYS A 93 13.69 -10.20 49.61
CA LYS A 93 12.83 -9.06 49.96
C LYS A 93 11.48 -9.22 49.26
N THR A 94 10.44 -9.04 50.05
CA THR A 94 9.02 -9.07 49.73
C THR A 94 8.67 -8.30 48.43
N PHE A 95 7.99 -8.99 47.50
CA PHE A 95 7.35 -8.35 46.35
C PHE A 95 6.04 -7.69 46.79
N SER A 96 5.98 -6.36 46.74
CA SER A 96 4.72 -5.63 46.90
C SER A 96 3.99 -5.57 45.55
N LEU A 97 2.76 -6.08 45.52
CA LEU A 97 1.78 -5.76 44.49
C LEU A 97 1.49 -4.26 44.58
N LEU A 98 1.87 -3.49 43.55
CA LEU A 98 1.31 -2.15 43.36
C LEU A 98 -0.18 -2.32 43.05
N PRO A 99 -1.09 -1.82 43.90
CA PRO A 99 -2.52 -1.99 43.69
C PRO A 99 -2.96 -1.21 42.45
N SER A 100 -3.91 -1.79 41.71
CA SER A 100 -4.60 -1.27 40.52
C SER A 100 -5.33 0.07 40.71
N ASN A 101 -5.12 0.75 41.84
CA ASN A 101 -5.79 1.97 42.26
C ASN A 101 -5.14 3.27 41.73
N TYR A 102 -4.02 3.22 41.00
CA TYR A 102 -3.42 4.43 40.40
C TYR A 102 -3.68 4.60 38.90
N PHE A 103 -4.04 3.53 38.19
CA PHE A 103 -4.23 3.59 36.73
C PHE A 103 -5.64 4.02 36.33
N ILE A 104 -6.65 3.61 37.09
CA ILE A 104 -8.06 3.93 36.81
C ILE A 104 -8.44 5.37 37.22
N PRO A 105 -7.97 5.93 38.36
CA PRO A 105 -8.28 7.32 38.70
C PRO A 105 -7.54 8.35 37.83
N TYR A 106 -6.35 8.03 37.30
CA TYR A 106 -5.64 8.92 36.39
C TYR A 106 -6.37 9.05 35.04
N LEU A 107 -6.90 7.95 34.51
CA LEU A 107 -7.78 7.95 33.34
C LEU A 107 -9.13 8.60 33.68
N LYS A 108 -9.76 8.27 34.81
CA LYS A 108 -11.02 8.92 35.22
C LYS A 108 -10.84 10.42 35.45
N ALA A 109 -9.75 10.92 36.02
CA ALA A 109 -9.56 12.35 36.30
C ALA A 109 -9.26 13.18 35.05
N LYS A 110 -8.61 12.59 34.03
CA LYS A 110 -8.43 13.25 32.72
C LYS A 110 -9.61 13.10 31.77
N PHE A 111 -10.41 12.03 31.89
CA PHE A 111 -11.64 11.84 31.12
C PHE A 111 -12.91 12.39 31.82
N SER A 112 -12.86 12.73 33.11
CA SER A 112 -13.98 13.36 33.86
C SER A 112 -13.94 14.88 33.81
N GLN A 113 -12.77 15.47 33.56
CA GLN A 113 -12.77 16.82 33.01
C GLN A 113 -13.42 16.71 31.64
N LYS A 114 -14.52 17.46 31.45
CA LYS A 114 -14.99 17.90 30.14
C LYS A 114 -13.86 18.68 29.43
N ALA A 115 -12.77 18.00 29.08
CA ALA A 115 -11.96 18.36 27.93
C ALA A 115 -12.84 17.98 26.75
N ILE A 116 -13.73 18.91 26.47
CA ILE A 116 -14.48 19.05 25.24
C ILE A 116 -13.46 18.78 24.13
N ILE A 117 -13.39 17.55 23.61
CA ILE A 117 -13.25 17.37 22.16
C ILE A 117 -14.32 18.31 21.65
N PRO A 118 -14.01 19.40 20.93
CA PRO A 118 -15.04 20.28 20.43
C PRO A 118 -16.10 19.39 19.80
N ALA A 119 -17.25 19.33 20.46
CA ALA A 119 -18.46 18.87 19.85
C ALA A 119 -18.76 19.99 18.86
N HIS A 120 -18.02 20.00 17.74
CA HIS A 120 -18.59 20.56 16.55
C HIS A 120 -19.88 19.79 16.39
N THR A 121 -20.97 20.51 16.55
CA THR A 121 -22.23 20.20 15.91
C THR A 121 -21.94 20.08 14.41
N HIS A 122 -21.34 18.95 14.00
CA HIS A 122 -21.86 18.29 12.83
C HIS A 122 -23.29 18.00 13.22
N GLN A 123 -24.21 18.89 12.80
CA GLN A 123 -25.58 18.46 12.57
C GLN A 123 -25.46 17.09 11.93
N SER A 124 -26.12 16.08 12.49
CA SER A 124 -26.28 14.79 11.85
C SER A 124 -26.86 15.07 10.47
N ARG A 125 -25.98 15.30 9.50
CA ARG A 125 -26.35 15.35 8.11
C ARG A 125 -26.64 13.91 7.84
N ASN A 126 -27.91 13.53 7.95
CA ASN A 126 -28.42 12.45 7.15
C ASN A 126 -27.99 12.83 5.74
N TYR A 127 -26.89 12.24 5.26
CA TYR A 127 -26.43 12.39 3.89
C TYR A 127 -27.53 11.75 3.06
N ARG A 128 -28.53 12.57 2.72
CA ARG A 128 -29.69 12.12 1.96
C ARG A 128 -29.14 11.63 0.63
N ILE A 129 -29.59 10.45 0.23
CA ILE A 129 -29.39 9.94 -1.12
C ILE A 129 -30.08 10.94 -2.06
N GLY A 130 -29.29 11.83 -2.66
CA GLY A 130 -29.76 12.92 -3.49
C GLY A 130 -28.61 13.87 -3.89
N ASN A 131 -28.21 13.80 -5.17
CA ASN A 131 -27.30 14.70 -5.89
C ASN A 131 -26.12 15.31 -5.11
N ILE A 132 -25.38 14.50 -4.34
CA ILE A 132 -24.01 14.89 -4.00
C ILE A 132 -23.18 14.72 -5.29
N PRO A 133 -22.57 15.79 -5.82
CA PRO A 133 -21.70 15.65 -6.99
C PRO A 133 -20.57 14.68 -6.65
N MET A 134 -20.45 13.62 -7.45
CA MET A 134 -19.44 12.58 -7.24
C MET A 134 -18.04 13.15 -7.51
N GLU A 135 -17.23 13.21 -6.47
CA GLU A 135 -15.84 13.67 -6.54
C GLU A 135 -14.97 12.62 -7.24
N LEU A 136 -14.05 13.06 -8.10
CA LEU A 136 -13.03 12.20 -8.72
C LEU A 136 -11.67 12.53 -8.10
N LEU A 137 -11.21 11.62 -7.23
CA LEU A 137 -9.96 11.74 -6.49
C LEU A 137 -8.83 11.03 -7.23
N ALA A 138 -7.91 11.82 -7.77
CA ALA A 138 -6.79 11.36 -8.59
C ALA A 138 -5.48 11.20 -7.80
N PRO A 139 -4.63 10.21 -8.13
CA PRO A 139 -3.34 10.04 -7.51
C PRO A 139 -2.30 11.03 -8.05
N ALA A 140 -1.60 11.73 -7.16
CA ALA A 140 -0.50 12.62 -7.49
C ALA A 140 0.80 12.18 -6.79
N GLY A 141 1.53 11.27 -7.43
CA GLY A 141 2.78 10.71 -6.92
C GLY A 141 4.02 11.59 -7.09
N SER A 142 4.00 12.42 -8.14
CA SER A 142 5.05 13.36 -8.54
C SER A 142 4.40 14.68 -8.98
N LYS A 143 5.22 15.69 -9.31
CA LYS A 143 4.73 16.98 -9.82
C LYS A 143 4.03 16.83 -11.16
N GLU A 144 4.58 15.98 -12.03
CA GLU A 144 4.07 15.70 -13.37
C GLU A 144 2.73 14.99 -13.30
N SER A 145 2.60 13.97 -12.44
CA SER A 145 1.33 13.27 -12.21
C SER A 145 0.25 14.16 -11.60
N PHE A 146 0.63 15.15 -10.77
CA PHE A 146 -0.31 16.14 -10.25
C PHE A 146 -0.90 17.00 -11.38
N ILE A 147 -0.05 17.60 -12.22
CA ILE A 147 -0.51 18.41 -13.36
C ILE A 147 -1.30 17.55 -14.35
N ALA A 148 -0.88 16.31 -14.59
CA ALA A 148 -1.61 15.35 -15.42
C ALA A 148 -3.02 15.06 -14.89
N ALA A 149 -3.19 14.96 -13.56
CA ALA A 149 -4.50 14.79 -12.95
C ALA A 149 -5.40 16.02 -13.17
N LEU A 150 -4.87 17.23 -12.99
CA LEU A 150 -5.59 18.48 -13.26
C LEU A 150 -6.03 18.56 -14.73
N ARG A 151 -5.11 18.31 -15.67
CA ARG A 151 -5.40 18.25 -17.12
C ARG A 151 -6.44 17.17 -17.48
N GLY A 152 -6.46 16.06 -16.73
CA GLY A 152 -7.46 15.00 -16.88
C GLY A 152 -8.86 15.40 -16.40
N GLY A 153 -9.00 16.49 -15.64
CA GLY A 153 -10.27 16.96 -15.09
C GLY A 153 -10.61 16.42 -13.71
N ALA A 154 -9.59 16.06 -12.90
CA ALA A 154 -9.78 15.65 -11.52
C ALA A 154 -10.49 16.73 -10.70
N HIS A 155 -11.42 16.33 -9.83
CA HIS A 155 -12.04 17.24 -8.86
C HIS A 155 -11.11 17.46 -7.65
N SER A 156 -10.29 16.46 -7.36
CA SER A 156 -9.35 16.47 -6.26
C SER A 156 -8.16 15.58 -6.55
N VAL A 157 -7.06 15.86 -5.88
CA VAL A 157 -5.83 15.06 -5.94
C VAL A 157 -5.43 14.59 -4.55
N TYR A 158 -4.83 13.40 -4.45
CA TYR A 158 -4.12 12.99 -3.25
C TYR A 158 -2.64 12.73 -3.51
N CYS A 159 -1.80 13.39 -2.72
CA CYS A 159 -0.35 13.24 -2.76
C CYS A 159 0.21 12.82 -1.40
N GLY A 160 1.51 12.52 -1.35
CA GLY A 160 2.23 12.27 -0.11
C GLY A 160 3.40 13.23 0.01
N VAL A 161 3.79 13.50 1.25
CA VAL A 161 5.05 14.20 1.56
C VAL A 161 6.14 13.20 1.94
N GLU A 162 7.36 13.68 2.12
CA GLU A 162 8.45 12.85 2.63
C GLU A 162 8.11 12.23 4.01
N ASN A 163 8.16 10.90 4.08
CA ASN A 163 7.79 10.04 5.22
C ASN A 163 6.27 10.00 5.54
N TYR A 164 5.89 9.09 6.43
CA TYR A 164 4.53 8.91 6.98
C TYR A 164 3.39 8.60 5.99
N ASN A 165 3.71 8.15 4.78
CA ASN A 165 2.72 7.74 3.80
C ASN A 165 3.03 6.34 3.25
N ALA A 166 1.99 5.65 2.76
CA ALA A 166 2.09 4.25 2.33
C ALA A 166 2.76 4.04 0.96
N ARG A 167 3.44 5.05 0.40
CA ARG A 167 4.17 5.00 -0.88
C ARG A 167 5.47 5.81 -0.78
N LEU A 168 6.43 5.35 0.04
CA LEU A 168 7.73 6.03 0.16
C LEU A 168 8.59 5.93 -1.11
N GLY A 169 8.32 4.94 -1.97
CA GLY A 169 9.02 4.80 -3.25
C GLY A 169 8.48 5.65 -4.40
N SER A 170 7.49 6.52 -4.19
CA SER A 170 7.14 7.56 -5.16
C SER A 170 8.02 8.79 -4.96
N ASP A 171 8.13 9.67 -5.96
CA ASP A 171 8.90 10.92 -5.83
C ASP A 171 8.43 11.76 -4.62
N ASN A 172 7.12 11.74 -4.34
CA ASN A 172 6.46 12.52 -3.30
C ASN A 172 6.70 14.03 -3.50
N LEU A 173 5.94 14.86 -2.77
CA LEU A 173 6.14 16.30 -2.78
C LEU A 173 6.98 16.71 -1.58
N ASN A 174 7.98 17.57 -1.79
CA ASN A 174 8.58 18.28 -0.67
C ASN A 174 7.63 19.41 -0.21
N PHE A 175 7.92 20.05 0.91
CA PHE A 175 7.04 21.09 1.45
C PHE A 175 6.86 22.31 0.52
N ARG A 176 7.89 22.68 -0.24
CA ARG A 176 7.81 23.78 -1.21
C ARG A 176 6.94 23.38 -2.39
N ASP A 177 7.09 22.14 -2.88
CA ASP A 177 6.24 21.63 -3.95
C ASP A 177 4.78 21.62 -3.49
N LEU A 178 4.51 21.09 -2.29
CA LEU A 178 3.17 21.09 -1.70
C LEU A 178 2.58 22.50 -1.60
N GLU A 179 3.35 23.48 -1.13
CA GLU A 179 2.92 24.88 -1.03
C GLU A 179 2.49 25.46 -2.39
N VAL A 180 3.40 25.41 -3.38
CA VAL A 180 3.16 25.96 -4.71
C VAL A 180 1.97 25.27 -5.40
N MET A 181 1.94 23.94 -5.32
CA MET A 181 0.95 23.14 -6.04
C MET A 181 -0.43 23.16 -5.38
N THR A 182 -0.51 23.37 -4.06
CA THR A 182 -1.80 23.56 -3.38
C THR A 182 -2.44 24.86 -3.83
N VAL A 183 -1.67 25.95 -3.90
CA VAL A 183 -2.16 27.23 -4.43
C VAL A 183 -2.61 27.08 -5.87
N TYR A 184 -1.81 26.44 -6.71
CA TYR A 184 -2.17 26.20 -8.12
C TYR A 184 -3.45 25.37 -8.26
N ALA A 185 -3.61 24.30 -7.47
CA ALA A 185 -4.82 23.48 -7.49
C ALA A 185 -6.06 24.28 -7.07
N HIS A 186 -5.96 25.07 -6.00
CA HIS A 186 -7.06 25.91 -5.53
C HIS A 186 -7.46 26.98 -6.54
N GLU A 187 -6.51 27.59 -7.26
CA GLU A 187 -6.78 28.51 -8.37
C GLU A 187 -7.58 27.85 -9.51
N HIS A 188 -7.45 26.52 -9.66
CA HIS A 188 -8.19 25.71 -10.64
C HIS A 188 -9.44 25.02 -10.03
N GLY A 189 -9.80 25.33 -8.79
CA GLY A 189 -10.95 24.72 -8.11
C GLY A 189 -10.77 23.24 -7.74
N VAL A 190 -9.52 22.75 -7.70
CA VAL A 190 -9.17 21.36 -7.39
C VAL A 190 -8.73 21.26 -5.94
N LYS A 191 -9.30 20.31 -5.19
CA LYS A 191 -8.94 20.05 -3.79
C LYS A 191 -7.66 19.21 -3.67
N VAL A 192 -6.89 19.44 -2.61
CA VAL A 192 -5.66 18.70 -2.31
C VAL A 192 -5.79 17.95 -0.99
N TYR A 193 -5.68 16.63 -1.05
CA TYR A 193 -5.63 15.77 0.14
C TYR A 193 -4.24 15.16 0.31
N LEU A 194 -3.81 14.99 1.57
CA LEU A 194 -2.52 14.37 1.87
C LEU A 194 -2.68 12.99 2.48
N ALA A 195 -1.99 12.02 1.88
CA ALA A 195 -1.79 10.72 2.48
C ALA A 195 -0.80 10.84 3.65
N PHE A 196 -1.31 10.65 4.87
CA PHE A 196 -0.54 10.51 6.11
C PHE A 196 -0.98 9.20 6.79
N ASN A 197 -0.93 8.13 6.01
CA ASN A 197 -1.77 6.95 6.18
C ASN A 197 -1.00 5.70 6.64
N ILE A 198 0.01 5.86 7.50
CA ILE A 198 0.71 4.74 8.14
C ILE A 198 0.51 4.77 9.66
N LEU A 199 0.80 3.65 10.32
CA LEU A 199 0.88 3.59 11.78
C LEU A 199 2.10 4.37 12.28
N ILE A 200 1.93 5.17 13.34
CA ILE A 200 2.97 6.05 13.88
C ILE A 200 3.53 5.44 15.16
N LYS A 201 4.85 5.22 15.22
CA LYS A 201 5.48 4.72 16.44
C LYS A 201 5.54 5.82 17.51
N GLN A 202 5.63 5.43 18.78
CA GLN A 202 5.71 6.37 19.90
C GLN A 202 6.82 7.42 19.72
N GLY A 203 8.01 7.02 19.27
CA GLY A 203 9.13 7.94 19.03
C GLY A 203 8.99 8.83 17.79
N GLU A 204 8.04 8.50 16.90
CA GLU A 204 7.79 9.24 15.65
C GLU A 204 6.68 10.30 15.80
N MET A 205 5.84 10.20 16.84
CA MET A 205 4.69 11.09 17.04
C MET A 205 5.09 12.57 17.11
N ALA A 206 6.16 12.87 17.83
CA ALA A 206 6.72 14.22 17.94
C ALA A 206 7.06 14.83 16.57
N ASP A 207 7.68 14.02 15.71
CA ASP A 207 8.08 14.46 14.37
C ASP A 207 6.88 14.57 13.43
N ALA A 208 5.96 13.61 13.48
CA ALA A 208 4.71 13.64 12.74
C ALA A 208 3.91 14.92 13.02
N LEU A 209 3.78 15.32 14.29
CA LEU A 209 3.06 16.54 14.68
C LEU A 209 3.75 17.82 14.20
N ARG A 210 5.09 17.89 14.23
CA ARG A 210 5.83 19.04 13.65
C ARG A 210 5.62 19.16 12.15
N LYS A 211 5.59 18.03 11.43
CA LYS A 211 5.28 18.05 9.99
C LYS A 211 3.86 18.50 9.73
N LEU A 212 2.90 18.00 10.53
CA LEU A 212 1.49 18.39 10.43
C LEU A 212 1.25 19.87 10.70
N GLU A 213 2.02 20.50 11.59
CA GLU A 213 1.96 21.94 11.83
C GLU A 213 2.30 22.73 10.55
N ARG A 214 3.38 22.33 9.86
CA ARG A 214 3.75 22.95 8.58
C ARG A 214 2.73 22.65 7.47
N ILE A 215 2.21 21.43 7.43
CA ILE A 215 1.14 21.04 6.48
C ILE A 215 -0.10 21.90 6.70
N ALA A 216 -0.54 22.07 7.95
CA ALA A 216 -1.71 22.86 8.29
C ALA A 216 -1.54 24.33 7.88
N SER A 217 -0.33 24.90 7.97
CA SER A 217 -0.06 26.26 7.49
C SER A 217 -0.08 26.41 5.97
N ILE A 218 0.16 25.33 5.22
CA ILE A 218 0.03 25.33 3.75
C ILE A 218 -1.46 25.28 3.35
N GLY A 219 -2.28 24.59 4.14
CA GLY A 219 -3.73 24.56 3.98
C GLY A 219 -4.26 23.58 2.91
N PRO A 220 -3.83 22.31 2.85
CA PRO A 220 -4.55 21.31 2.07
C PRO A 220 -5.94 21.04 2.66
N ASP A 221 -6.86 20.52 1.85
CA ASP A 221 -8.26 20.31 2.20
C ASP A 221 -8.48 19.18 3.23
N GLY A 222 -7.55 18.25 3.35
CA GLY A 222 -7.63 17.20 4.36
C GLY A 222 -6.52 16.17 4.34
N LEU A 223 -6.58 15.25 5.30
CA LEU A 223 -5.64 14.15 5.47
C LEU A 223 -6.34 12.80 5.31
N ILE A 224 -5.70 11.88 4.60
CA ILE A 224 -6.05 10.46 4.59
C ILE A 224 -5.20 9.78 5.67
N VAL A 225 -5.83 9.27 6.74
CA VAL A 225 -5.14 8.81 7.96
C VAL A 225 -5.52 7.37 8.29
N GLN A 226 -4.57 6.61 8.83
CA GLN A 226 -4.79 5.25 9.35
C GLN A 226 -4.69 5.21 10.89
N ASP A 227 -3.66 5.85 11.45
CA ASP A 227 -3.36 5.77 12.88
C ASP A 227 -4.39 6.51 13.73
N ILE A 228 -5.03 5.80 14.67
CA ILE A 228 -6.11 6.35 15.50
C ILE A 228 -5.61 7.40 16.50
N GLY A 229 -4.36 7.28 16.96
CA GLY A 229 -3.74 8.23 17.89
C GLY A 229 -3.40 9.53 17.17
N LEU A 230 -2.86 9.42 15.95
CA LEU A 230 -2.64 10.56 15.08
C LEU A 230 -3.96 11.25 14.71
N ALA A 231 -4.99 10.50 14.34
CA ALA A 231 -6.31 11.05 14.00
C ALA A 231 -6.89 11.87 15.18
N ALA A 232 -6.81 11.36 16.40
CA ALA A 232 -7.22 12.09 17.60
C ALA A 232 -6.39 13.37 17.79
N ALA A 233 -5.06 13.31 17.61
CA ALA A 233 -4.20 14.48 17.72
C ALA A 233 -4.50 15.54 16.65
N VAL A 234 -4.69 15.14 15.39
CA VAL A 234 -5.07 16.06 14.30
C VAL A 234 -6.37 16.79 14.66
N ARG A 235 -7.37 16.06 15.16
CA ARG A 235 -8.64 16.67 15.54
C ARG A 235 -8.52 17.70 16.67
N TRP A 236 -7.59 17.50 17.60
CA TRP A 236 -7.38 18.45 18.70
C TRP A 236 -6.56 19.67 18.29
N TYR A 237 -5.52 19.48 17.47
CA TYR A 237 -4.52 20.53 17.23
C TYR A 237 -4.61 21.17 15.84
N PHE A 238 -5.18 20.46 14.87
CA PHE A 238 -5.31 20.91 13.48
C PHE A 238 -6.75 20.73 12.97
N PRO A 239 -7.76 21.32 13.64
CA PRO A 239 -9.18 21.09 13.33
C PRO A 239 -9.60 21.63 11.95
N SER A 240 -8.76 22.44 11.29
CA SER A 240 -8.99 22.89 9.92
C SER A 240 -8.76 21.80 8.87
N LEU A 241 -8.04 20.73 9.20
CA LEU A 241 -7.77 19.61 8.29
C LEU A 241 -8.89 18.57 8.40
N SER A 242 -9.65 18.38 7.33
CA SER A 242 -10.65 17.29 7.25
C SER A 242 -9.97 15.93 7.36
N LEU A 243 -10.57 15.00 8.11
CA LEU A 243 -10.06 13.64 8.27
C LEU A 243 -10.81 12.66 7.38
N HIS A 244 -10.07 11.99 6.48
CA HIS A 244 -10.54 10.88 5.66
C HIS A 244 -9.88 9.58 6.15
N ALA A 245 -10.68 8.54 6.41
CA ALA A 245 -10.16 7.27 6.89
C ALA A 245 -9.51 6.50 5.75
N SER A 246 -8.24 6.12 5.90
CA SER A 246 -7.51 5.33 4.91
C SER A 246 -8.15 3.96 4.70
N THR A 247 -8.10 3.44 3.48
CA THR A 247 -8.49 2.05 3.18
C THR A 247 -7.73 1.02 4.05
N GLN A 248 -6.54 1.38 4.54
CA GLN A 248 -5.76 0.58 5.49
C GLN A 248 -6.40 0.46 6.89
N MET A 249 -7.52 1.14 7.16
CA MET A 249 -8.36 0.89 8.34
C MET A 249 -9.36 -0.26 8.10
N ALA A 250 -9.44 -0.78 6.88
CA ALA A 250 -10.27 -1.92 6.47
C ALA A 250 -11.75 -1.79 6.89
N VAL A 251 -12.32 -0.59 6.76
CA VAL A 251 -13.73 -0.35 7.08
C VAL A 251 -14.61 -0.95 5.98
N HIS A 252 -15.43 -1.92 6.36
CA HIS A 252 -16.25 -2.73 5.44
C HIS A 252 -17.68 -2.96 5.94
N ASN A 253 -18.09 -2.30 7.03
CA ASN A 253 -19.43 -2.48 7.60
C ASN A 253 -19.92 -1.22 8.33
N MET A 254 -21.22 -1.18 8.66
CA MET A 254 -21.87 -0.03 9.30
C MET A 254 -21.28 0.30 10.68
N THR A 255 -20.89 -0.73 11.46
CA THR A 255 -20.28 -0.53 12.77
C THR A 255 -18.94 0.20 12.65
N GLY A 256 -18.13 -0.16 11.65
CA GLY A 256 -16.90 0.55 11.32
C GLY A 256 -17.15 2.01 10.93
N LEU A 257 -18.15 2.27 10.09
CA LEU A 257 -18.55 3.64 9.73
C LEU A 257 -19.02 4.46 10.94
N ALA A 258 -19.78 3.87 11.85
CA ALA A 258 -20.21 4.53 13.09
C ALA A 258 -19.03 4.85 14.02
N VAL A 259 -17.98 4.02 14.03
CA VAL A 259 -16.73 4.33 14.73
C VAL A 259 -16.02 5.51 14.08
N LEU A 260 -15.94 5.55 12.74
CA LEU A 260 -15.36 6.67 12.00
C LEU A 260 -16.05 8.00 12.32
N GLU A 261 -17.39 8.02 12.33
CA GLU A 261 -18.19 9.19 12.71
C GLU A 261 -17.83 9.71 14.11
N ARG A 262 -17.80 8.82 15.12
CA ARG A 262 -17.45 9.17 16.50
C ARG A 262 -16.04 9.74 16.60
N MET A 263 -15.11 9.20 15.82
CA MET A 263 -13.73 9.69 15.72
C MET A 263 -13.62 11.02 14.97
N GLY A 264 -14.65 11.42 14.20
CA GLY A 264 -14.71 12.69 13.48
C GLY A 264 -14.15 12.65 12.08
N PHE A 265 -14.09 11.47 11.48
CA PHE A 265 -13.80 11.36 10.06
C PHE A 265 -14.99 11.90 9.27
N ALA A 266 -14.72 12.77 8.30
CA ALA A 266 -15.72 13.25 7.36
C ALA A 266 -16.05 12.20 6.29
N ARG A 267 -15.05 11.38 5.93
CA ARG A 267 -15.12 10.41 4.83
C ARG A 267 -14.42 9.10 5.20
N GLY A 268 -15.00 7.97 4.77
CA GLY A 268 -14.40 6.65 4.90
C GLY A 268 -14.03 6.07 3.55
N VAL A 269 -12.74 5.80 3.32
CA VAL A 269 -12.30 5.00 2.16
C VAL A 269 -12.56 3.53 2.46
N LEU A 270 -13.57 2.96 1.81
CA LEU A 270 -14.03 1.62 2.08
C LEU A 270 -13.02 0.56 1.64
N ALA A 271 -13.17 -0.63 2.22
CA ALA A 271 -12.45 -1.82 1.80
C ALA A 271 -12.79 -2.16 0.34
N ARG A 272 -11.79 -2.60 -0.44
CA ARG A 272 -11.93 -2.90 -1.88
C ARG A 272 -12.61 -4.24 -2.16
N GLU A 273 -12.79 -5.04 -1.12
CA GLU A 273 -13.37 -6.38 -1.17
C GLU A 273 -14.91 -6.38 -1.09
N LEU A 274 -15.55 -5.21 -0.94
CA LEU A 274 -17.01 -5.10 -0.87
C LEU A 274 -17.68 -5.32 -2.23
N SER A 275 -18.76 -6.11 -2.20
CA SER A 275 -19.68 -6.26 -3.33
C SER A 275 -20.62 -5.05 -3.47
N LEU A 276 -21.22 -4.89 -4.66
CA LEU A 276 -22.25 -3.87 -4.91
C LEU A 276 -23.45 -4.01 -3.95
N ALA A 277 -23.84 -5.25 -3.62
CA ALA A 277 -24.94 -5.51 -2.70
C ALA A 277 -24.62 -5.02 -1.27
N GLU A 278 -23.40 -5.25 -0.80
CA GLU A 278 -22.93 -4.76 0.50
C GLU A 278 -22.79 -3.24 0.51
N LEU A 279 -22.24 -2.65 -0.56
CA LEU A 279 -22.17 -1.19 -0.71
C LEU A 279 -23.57 -0.55 -0.66
N LYS A 280 -24.56 -1.16 -1.33
CA LYS A 280 -25.96 -0.72 -1.26
C LYS A 280 -26.49 -0.77 0.18
N ALA A 281 -26.20 -1.82 0.92
CA ALA A 281 -26.61 -1.93 2.32
C ALA A 281 -25.97 -0.86 3.23
N LEU A 282 -24.76 -0.40 2.91
CA LEU A 282 -24.06 0.65 3.65
C LEU A 282 -24.53 2.06 3.28
N ALA A 283 -24.67 2.34 1.99
CA ALA A 283 -24.90 3.68 1.45
C ALA A 283 -26.14 4.37 2.04
N HIS A 284 -27.25 3.63 2.20
CA HIS A 284 -28.52 4.17 2.70
C HIS A 284 -28.46 4.78 4.12
N LYS A 285 -27.50 4.37 4.95
CA LYS A 285 -27.42 4.77 6.37
C LYS A 285 -26.03 5.22 6.78
N ALA A 286 -25.16 5.52 5.81
CA ALA A 286 -23.79 5.87 6.09
C ALA A 286 -23.72 7.18 6.90
N PRO A 287 -23.09 7.19 8.10
CA PRO A 287 -22.95 8.38 8.91
C PRO A 287 -21.82 9.32 8.44
N VAL A 288 -21.01 8.87 7.48
CA VAL A 288 -19.88 9.61 6.89
C VAL A 288 -19.93 9.47 5.37
N GLU A 289 -19.23 10.35 4.64
CA GLU A 289 -19.09 10.21 3.19
C GLU A 289 -18.40 8.89 2.82
N LEU A 290 -18.88 8.23 1.77
CA LEU A 290 -18.29 6.99 1.28
C LEU A 290 -17.35 7.27 0.09
N GLU A 291 -16.14 6.75 0.17
CA GLU A 291 -15.15 6.76 -0.91
C GLU A 291 -14.82 5.32 -1.31
N VAL A 292 -14.83 5.04 -2.61
CA VAL A 292 -14.52 3.71 -3.17
C VAL A 292 -13.42 3.79 -4.20
N PHE A 293 -12.57 2.78 -4.27
CA PHE A 293 -11.67 2.65 -5.41
C PHE A 293 -12.46 2.24 -6.65
N CYS A 294 -12.21 2.92 -7.77
CA CYS A 294 -12.82 2.57 -9.05
C CYS A 294 -11.82 1.93 -10.02
N HIS A 295 -10.52 2.17 -9.82
CA HIS A 295 -9.51 1.74 -10.78
C HIS A 295 -8.12 1.54 -10.15
N GLY A 296 -7.34 0.63 -10.73
CA GLY A 296 -5.91 0.47 -10.44
C GLY A 296 -5.56 -0.80 -9.66
N ALA A 297 -4.32 -0.86 -9.17
CA ALA A 297 -3.73 -2.11 -8.67
C ALA A 297 -4.39 -2.64 -7.39
N LEU A 298 -4.88 -3.89 -7.41
CA LEU A 298 -5.37 -4.59 -6.21
C LEU A 298 -4.22 -5.13 -5.34
N CYS A 299 -4.43 -5.19 -4.03
CA CYS A 299 -3.51 -5.89 -3.14
C CYS A 299 -3.96 -7.35 -3.02
N PHE A 300 -2.99 -8.26 -2.84
CA PHE A 300 -3.29 -9.64 -2.49
C PHE A 300 -3.93 -9.75 -1.09
N CYS A 301 -3.50 -8.91 -0.15
CA CYS A 301 -4.04 -8.85 1.21
C CYS A 301 -5.16 -7.79 1.31
N VAL A 302 -6.10 -8.04 2.23
CA VAL A 302 -7.29 -7.21 2.51
C VAL A 302 -6.90 -5.74 2.67
N SER A 303 -7.32 -4.91 1.71
CA SER A 303 -7.20 -3.45 1.72
C SER A 303 -5.85 -2.91 2.18
N GLY A 304 -4.78 -3.59 1.78
CA GLY A 304 -3.41 -3.16 2.04
C GLY A 304 -2.87 -3.46 3.44
N LEU A 305 -3.59 -4.21 4.29
CA LEU A 305 -3.09 -4.78 5.54
C LEU A 305 -2.17 -5.96 5.25
N CYS A 306 -0.97 -5.68 4.76
CA CYS A 306 -0.06 -6.67 4.19
C CYS A 306 1.22 -6.79 5.03
N LEU A 307 1.41 -7.98 5.61
CA LEU A 307 2.68 -8.37 6.24
C LEU A 307 3.59 -9.14 5.28
N PHE A 308 3.14 -9.44 4.06
CA PHE A 308 3.88 -10.28 3.12
C PHE A 308 5.25 -9.70 2.76
N SER A 309 5.30 -8.39 2.49
CA SER A 309 6.54 -7.66 2.20
C SER A 309 7.52 -7.69 3.38
N SER A 310 7.03 -7.49 4.61
CA SER A 310 7.88 -7.52 5.80
C SER A 310 8.33 -8.94 6.16
N ALA A 311 7.49 -9.94 5.93
CA ALA A 311 7.81 -11.33 6.24
C ALA A 311 8.95 -11.85 5.37
N LEU A 312 8.96 -11.51 4.08
CA LEU A 312 9.96 -12.01 3.13
C LEU A 312 11.17 -11.12 2.97
N GLY A 313 10.96 -9.81 2.99
CA GLY A 313 12.02 -8.85 2.68
C GLY A 313 11.97 -7.67 3.60
N ALA A 314 11.74 -7.89 4.92
CA ALA A 314 11.80 -7.00 6.09
C ALA A 314 11.37 -5.52 5.97
N LEU A 315 10.76 -5.14 4.84
CA LEU A 315 10.22 -3.83 4.55
C LEU A 315 8.72 -3.91 4.65
N SER A 316 8.16 -3.09 5.54
CA SER A 316 6.73 -3.07 5.77
C SER A 316 6.02 -2.35 4.62
N GLY A 317 5.17 -3.10 3.91
CA GLY A 317 4.23 -2.52 2.94
C GLY A 317 3.27 -1.52 3.61
N ASN A 318 2.89 -1.80 4.86
CA ASN A 318 2.04 -0.91 5.68
C ASN A 318 2.74 0.40 6.08
N ARG A 319 4.05 0.52 5.86
CA ARG A 319 4.84 1.74 6.08
C ARG A 319 5.44 2.30 4.79
N GLY A 320 4.82 1.96 3.65
CA GLY A 320 5.19 2.50 2.35
C GLY A 320 6.46 1.96 1.71
N ARG A 321 7.01 0.87 2.24
CA ARG A 321 8.20 0.18 1.70
C ARG A 321 7.83 -1.18 1.10
N CYS A 322 6.70 -1.27 0.39
CA CYS A 322 6.25 -2.54 -0.19
C CYS A 322 7.18 -3.00 -1.32
N LEU A 323 7.81 -4.17 -1.15
CA LEU A 323 8.66 -4.81 -2.17
C LEU A 323 7.86 -5.55 -3.26
N GLN A 324 6.53 -5.54 -3.14
CA GLN A 324 5.61 -6.21 -4.06
C GLN A 324 5.91 -7.72 -4.24
N PRO A 325 6.10 -8.53 -3.17
CA PRO A 325 6.38 -9.96 -3.32
C PRO A 325 5.24 -10.73 -4.00
N CYS A 326 4.00 -10.26 -3.84
CA CYS A 326 2.83 -10.80 -4.54
C CYS A 326 2.88 -10.65 -6.07
N ARG A 327 3.81 -9.82 -6.58
CA ARG A 327 3.99 -9.50 -8.00
C ARG A 327 5.13 -10.28 -8.66
N ARG A 328 5.79 -11.17 -7.91
CA ARG A 328 6.92 -11.99 -8.36
C ARG A 328 6.45 -13.39 -8.76
N ILE A 329 7.32 -14.13 -9.42
CA ILE A 329 7.11 -15.55 -9.73
C ILE A 329 7.27 -16.38 -8.44
N TRP A 330 6.37 -17.34 -8.27
CA TRP A 330 6.35 -18.29 -7.16
C TRP A 330 6.33 -19.73 -7.71
N GLU A 331 6.79 -20.67 -6.91
CA GLU A 331 6.78 -22.11 -7.19
C GLU A 331 5.64 -22.79 -6.42
N ASN A 332 4.86 -23.61 -7.11
CA ASN A 332 3.81 -24.45 -6.53
C ASN A 332 3.95 -25.88 -7.10
N GLY A 333 4.64 -26.75 -6.37
CA GLY A 333 5.02 -28.08 -6.89
C GLY A 333 5.93 -27.95 -8.11
N ASN A 334 5.47 -28.46 -9.26
CA ASN A 334 6.21 -28.39 -10.53
C ASN A 334 5.86 -27.16 -11.37
N GLU A 335 4.96 -26.29 -10.88
CA GLU A 335 4.49 -25.12 -11.61
C GLU A 335 5.14 -23.83 -11.11
N LYS A 336 5.42 -22.91 -12.05
CA LYS A 336 5.86 -21.54 -11.78
C LYS A 336 4.83 -20.54 -12.28
N GLY A 337 4.57 -19.51 -11.50
CA GLY A 337 3.64 -18.45 -11.92
C GLY A 337 3.46 -17.33 -10.91
N TYR A 338 2.73 -16.30 -11.33
CA TYR A 338 2.34 -15.13 -10.55
C TYR A 338 1.10 -15.43 -9.69
N PHE A 339 1.16 -16.48 -8.87
CA PHE A 339 0.01 -17.02 -8.13
C PHE A 339 -0.68 -16.01 -7.19
N PHE A 340 0.04 -14.98 -6.74
CA PHE A 340 -0.47 -13.97 -5.82
C PHE A 340 -0.72 -12.61 -6.48
N SER A 341 -0.59 -12.49 -7.81
CA SER A 341 -0.71 -11.22 -8.54
C SER A 341 -2.15 -11.06 -9.05
N PRO A 342 -3.00 -10.27 -8.37
CA PRO A 342 -4.36 -10.06 -8.85
C PRO A 342 -4.36 -9.20 -10.11
N ARG A 343 -5.41 -9.37 -10.93
CA ARG A 343 -5.84 -8.41 -11.95
C ARG A 343 -6.09 -7.02 -11.32
N ASP A 344 -6.03 -5.97 -12.14
CA ASP A 344 -6.28 -4.60 -11.68
C ASP A 344 -7.79 -4.32 -11.62
N LEU A 345 -8.21 -3.47 -10.69
CA LEU A 345 -9.60 -3.06 -10.55
C LEU A 345 -10.02 -2.15 -11.71
N GLN A 346 -11.24 -2.36 -12.23
CA GLN A 346 -11.93 -1.41 -13.10
C GLN A 346 -13.45 -1.48 -12.88
N LEU A 347 -14.05 -0.34 -12.57
CA LEU A 347 -15.49 -0.20 -12.34
C LEU A 347 -16.17 0.79 -13.31
N ALA A 348 -15.58 1.01 -14.49
CA ALA A 348 -16.06 1.96 -15.51
C ALA A 348 -17.54 1.73 -15.89
N GLU A 349 -17.96 0.49 -16.07
CA GLU A 349 -19.34 0.11 -16.40
C GLU A 349 -20.32 0.37 -15.24
N HIS A 350 -19.81 0.48 -14.01
CA HIS A 350 -20.61 0.57 -12.79
C HIS A 350 -20.73 2.00 -12.24
N ILE A 351 -20.20 3.00 -12.95
CA ILE A 351 -20.33 4.40 -12.55
C ILE A 351 -21.79 4.83 -12.33
N PRO A 352 -22.77 4.46 -13.16
CA PRO A 352 -24.17 4.81 -12.92
C PRO A 352 -24.71 4.26 -11.60
N ALA A 353 -24.39 3.00 -11.28
CA ALA A 353 -24.79 2.36 -10.02
C ALA A 353 -24.14 3.04 -8.82
N LEU A 354 -22.85 3.41 -8.91
CA LEU A 354 -22.15 4.14 -7.85
C LEU A 354 -22.72 5.55 -7.64
N LYS A 355 -23.16 6.22 -8.71
CA LYS A 355 -23.86 7.52 -8.64
C LYS A 355 -25.21 7.38 -7.94
N GLU A 356 -26.00 6.37 -8.32
CA GLU A 356 -27.31 6.08 -7.72
C GLU A 356 -27.20 5.80 -6.21
N LEU A 357 -26.14 5.08 -5.79
CA LEU A 357 -25.86 4.83 -4.38
C LEU A 357 -25.43 6.09 -3.60
N GLY A 358 -25.13 7.21 -4.27
CA GLY A 358 -24.66 8.42 -3.61
C GLY A 358 -23.24 8.28 -3.05
N ILE A 359 -22.38 7.50 -3.69
CA ILE A 359 -20.96 7.44 -3.35
C ILE A 359 -20.34 8.83 -3.57
N ALA A 360 -19.78 9.41 -2.51
CA ALA A 360 -19.31 10.79 -2.51
C ALA A 360 -18.03 10.97 -3.33
N ALA A 361 -17.15 9.96 -3.36
CA ALA A 361 -15.89 10.04 -4.09
C ALA A 361 -15.48 8.71 -4.74
N LEU A 362 -15.01 8.80 -5.98
CA LEU A 362 -14.28 7.73 -6.66
C LEU A 362 -12.79 7.98 -6.58
N LYS A 363 -12.06 6.99 -6.11
CA LYS A 363 -10.61 7.03 -5.98
C LYS A 363 -9.94 6.18 -7.05
N ILE A 364 -8.99 6.77 -7.78
CA ILE A 364 -8.09 6.04 -8.67
C ILE A 364 -6.82 5.68 -7.89
N GLU A 365 -6.40 4.42 -7.89
CA GLU A 365 -5.06 4.07 -7.40
C GLU A 365 -4.01 4.24 -8.50
N GLY A 366 -2.93 4.95 -8.18
CA GLY A 366 -1.82 5.15 -9.10
C GLY A 366 -0.71 6.06 -8.59
N ARG A 367 -0.48 6.24 -7.28
CA ARG A 367 0.58 7.16 -6.81
C ARG A 367 2.01 6.77 -7.20
N MET A 368 2.23 5.55 -7.69
CA MET A 368 3.52 5.11 -8.26
C MET A 368 3.44 4.92 -9.79
N ARG A 369 2.40 5.45 -10.44
CA ARG A 369 2.21 5.36 -11.89
C ARG A 369 2.66 6.65 -12.56
N SER A 370 2.94 6.55 -13.86
CA SER A 370 3.38 7.68 -14.70
C SER A 370 2.30 8.76 -14.82
N SER A 371 2.74 9.97 -15.18
CA SER A 371 1.85 11.08 -15.52
C SER A 371 0.83 10.68 -16.62
N GLU A 372 1.27 9.91 -17.61
CA GLU A 372 0.40 9.36 -18.67
C GLU A 372 -0.74 8.48 -18.13
N TYR A 373 -0.44 7.55 -17.22
CA TYR A 373 -1.46 6.71 -16.58
C TYR A 373 -2.49 7.58 -15.85
N VAL A 374 -2.00 8.56 -15.08
CA VAL A 374 -2.88 9.44 -14.30
C VAL A 374 -3.78 10.23 -15.22
N TYR A 375 -3.25 10.84 -16.28
CA TYR A 375 -4.07 11.58 -17.24
C TYR A 375 -5.14 10.70 -17.91
N ARG A 376 -4.74 9.56 -18.49
CA ARG A 376 -5.67 8.67 -19.21
C ARG A 376 -6.80 8.17 -18.30
N THR A 377 -6.45 7.72 -17.10
CA THR A 377 -7.43 7.18 -16.15
C THR A 377 -8.36 8.28 -15.63
N VAL A 378 -7.83 9.43 -15.23
CA VAL A 378 -8.64 10.56 -14.77
C VAL A 378 -9.57 11.03 -15.89
N LYS A 379 -9.07 11.21 -17.11
CA LYS A 379 -9.88 11.66 -18.25
C LYS A 379 -11.02 10.68 -18.56
N ALA A 380 -10.73 9.39 -18.58
CA ALA A 380 -11.72 8.35 -18.82
C ALA A 380 -12.83 8.37 -17.75
N TYR A 381 -12.47 8.36 -16.45
CA TYR A 381 -13.48 8.41 -15.39
C TYR A 381 -14.20 9.76 -15.34
N ARG A 382 -13.55 10.85 -15.71
CA ARG A 382 -14.20 12.16 -15.80
C ARG A 382 -15.33 12.15 -16.82
N MET A 383 -15.09 11.58 -18.00
CA MET A 383 -16.11 11.42 -19.04
C MET A 383 -17.30 10.59 -18.54
N LEU A 384 -17.06 9.50 -17.83
CA LEU A 384 -18.13 8.66 -17.26
C LEU A 384 -18.94 9.37 -16.17
N ILE A 385 -18.27 10.22 -15.37
CA ILE A 385 -18.92 11.02 -14.33
C ILE A 385 -19.77 12.13 -14.95
N ASP A 386 -19.33 12.75 -16.03
CA ASP A 386 -20.05 13.85 -16.67
C ASP A 386 -21.15 13.39 -17.64
N ALA A 387 -21.04 12.17 -18.17
CA ALA A 387 -21.97 11.61 -19.14
C ALA A 387 -23.42 11.56 -18.61
N GLN A 388 -24.34 12.05 -19.44
CA GLN A 388 -25.77 11.88 -19.20
C GLN A 388 -26.19 10.42 -19.46
N PRO A 389 -27.32 9.94 -18.89
CA PRO A 389 -27.76 8.56 -19.06
C PRO A 389 -27.82 8.09 -20.51
N GLN A 390 -28.29 8.94 -21.43
CA GLN A 390 -28.38 8.62 -22.86
C GLN A 390 -27.03 8.61 -23.60
N GLU A 391 -26.00 9.23 -23.06
CA GLU A 391 -24.65 9.32 -23.65
C GLU A 391 -23.68 8.30 -23.04
N PHE A 392 -24.09 7.63 -21.96
CA PHE A 392 -23.21 6.80 -21.14
C PHE A 392 -22.56 5.67 -21.93
N GLU A 393 -23.29 4.98 -22.80
CA GLU A 393 -22.76 3.89 -23.63
C GLU A 393 -21.64 4.37 -24.57
N GLN A 394 -21.78 5.54 -25.18
CA GLN A 394 -20.75 6.11 -26.02
C GLN A 394 -19.53 6.53 -25.19
N ALA A 395 -19.76 7.24 -24.08
CA ALA A 395 -18.70 7.65 -23.16
C ALA A 395 -17.94 6.44 -22.59
N LEU A 396 -18.64 5.33 -22.34
CA LEU A 396 -18.08 4.07 -21.89
C LEU A 396 -17.15 3.44 -22.93
N ALA A 397 -17.56 3.37 -24.19
CA ALA A 397 -16.71 2.86 -25.26
C ALA A 397 -15.42 3.67 -25.41
N GLU A 398 -15.53 5.00 -25.40
CA GLU A 398 -14.36 5.90 -25.47
C GLU A 398 -13.45 5.78 -24.24
N ALA A 399 -14.04 5.72 -23.04
CA ALA A 399 -13.32 5.54 -21.79
C ALA A 399 -12.60 4.18 -21.74
N GLN A 400 -13.24 3.09 -22.17
CA GLN A 400 -12.63 1.76 -22.22
C GLN A 400 -11.45 1.71 -23.20
N ALA A 401 -11.54 2.39 -24.35
CA ALA A 401 -10.43 2.50 -25.29
C ALA A 401 -9.22 3.24 -24.68
N MET A 402 -9.46 4.28 -23.87
CA MET A 402 -8.40 4.96 -23.12
C MET A 402 -7.81 4.07 -22.01
N LEU A 403 -8.66 3.41 -21.22
CA LEU A 403 -8.26 2.55 -20.10
C LEU A 403 -7.53 1.28 -20.57
N ALA A 404 -7.81 0.77 -21.78
CA ALA A 404 -7.06 -0.32 -22.39
C ALA A 404 -5.59 0.04 -22.66
N ASN A 405 -5.27 1.34 -22.71
CA ASN A 405 -3.93 1.88 -22.91
C ASN A 405 -3.39 2.58 -21.65
N ASP A 406 -3.88 2.19 -20.47
CA ASP A 406 -3.30 2.59 -19.18
C ASP A 406 -2.00 1.81 -18.85
N TYR A 407 -1.67 0.80 -19.65
CA TYR A 407 -0.51 -0.08 -19.46
C TYR A 407 -0.45 -0.73 -18.08
N ALA A 408 -1.62 -0.98 -17.48
CA ALA A 408 -1.75 -1.78 -16.27
C ALA A 408 -2.02 -3.25 -16.61
N ARG A 409 -2.27 -4.06 -15.58
CA ARG A 409 -2.65 -5.47 -15.77
C ARG A 409 -4.04 -5.58 -16.37
N GLU A 410 -4.37 -6.79 -16.81
CA GLU A 410 -5.74 -7.20 -17.13
C GLU A 410 -6.71 -6.78 -16.03
N LYS A 411 -7.94 -6.43 -16.41
CA LYS A 411 -8.93 -5.83 -15.53
C LYS A 411 -9.85 -6.86 -14.90
N SER A 412 -10.37 -6.53 -13.72
CA SER A 412 -11.40 -7.26 -13.01
C SER A 412 -12.24 -6.29 -12.19
N THR A 413 -13.49 -6.66 -11.92
CA THR A 413 -14.36 -5.99 -10.94
C THR A 413 -14.05 -6.45 -9.50
N CYS A 414 -13.06 -7.33 -9.30
CA CYS A 414 -12.76 -7.97 -8.02
C CYS A 414 -14.00 -8.71 -7.47
N LEU A 415 -14.43 -8.40 -6.25
CA LEU A 415 -15.63 -8.95 -5.62
C LEU A 415 -16.88 -8.06 -5.85
N PHE A 416 -16.75 -6.95 -6.58
CA PHE A 416 -17.81 -5.95 -6.75
C PHE A 416 -19.08 -6.56 -7.37
N THR A 417 -18.91 -7.39 -8.40
CA THR A 417 -20.01 -8.11 -9.09
C THR A 417 -20.29 -9.50 -8.50
N GLY A 418 -19.70 -9.82 -7.34
CA GLY A 418 -19.79 -11.12 -6.70
C GLY A 418 -18.45 -11.88 -6.68
N ALA A 419 -18.41 -12.98 -5.92
CA ALA A 419 -17.22 -13.82 -5.83
C ALA A 419 -16.88 -14.47 -7.18
N THR A 420 -15.60 -14.44 -7.55
CA THR A 420 -15.10 -15.03 -8.80
C THR A 420 -13.78 -15.76 -8.58
N GLY A 421 -13.60 -16.88 -9.29
CA GLY A 421 -12.33 -17.61 -9.34
C GLY A 421 -11.30 -16.95 -10.27
N GLU A 422 -11.70 -15.92 -11.02
CA GLU A 422 -10.87 -15.32 -12.07
C GLU A 422 -10.04 -14.12 -11.59
N LEU A 423 -9.91 -13.88 -10.30
CA LEU A 423 -9.14 -12.73 -9.80
C LEU A 423 -7.64 -12.83 -10.16
N PHE A 424 -7.15 -14.06 -10.33
CA PHE A 424 -5.74 -14.36 -10.61
C PHE A 424 -5.60 -15.09 -11.95
N ARG A 425 -4.55 -14.74 -12.71
CA ARG A 425 -4.13 -15.44 -13.93
C ARG A 425 -2.63 -15.78 -13.84
N PRO A 426 -2.23 -16.81 -13.08
CA PRO A 426 -0.83 -17.00 -12.70
C PRO A 426 0.18 -17.07 -13.85
N HIS A 427 -0.22 -17.55 -15.03
CA HIS A 427 0.66 -17.68 -16.19
C HIS A 427 0.68 -16.42 -17.10
N GLU A 428 -0.22 -15.47 -16.86
CA GLU A 428 -0.42 -14.28 -17.71
C GLU A 428 -0.28 -12.96 -16.94
N ALA A 429 -0.48 -12.96 -15.62
CA ALA A 429 -0.55 -11.79 -14.75
C ALA A 429 0.83 -11.17 -14.43
N GLN A 430 1.56 -10.82 -15.50
CA GLN A 430 2.82 -10.08 -15.44
C GLN A 430 2.56 -8.63 -15.06
N CYS A 431 3.51 -8.02 -14.35
CA CYS A 431 3.30 -6.73 -13.69
C CYS A 431 3.59 -5.50 -14.56
N LEU A 432 3.67 -5.65 -15.88
CA LEU A 432 4.70 -4.93 -16.65
C LEU A 432 4.25 -4.14 -17.88
N GLY A 433 2.95 -4.04 -18.14
CA GLY A 433 2.41 -3.26 -19.25
C GLY A 433 1.32 -4.00 -20.01
N LYS A 434 0.93 -3.45 -21.17
CA LYS A 434 0.09 -4.12 -22.16
C LYS A 434 0.96 -5.07 -22.97
N ARG A 435 0.65 -6.36 -23.01
CA ARG A 435 1.39 -7.32 -23.86
C ARG A 435 1.11 -6.99 -25.32
N ILE A 436 2.17 -6.85 -26.12
CA ILE A 436 2.08 -6.41 -27.52
C ILE A 436 2.97 -7.26 -28.44
N GLY A 437 3.49 -8.39 -27.97
CA GLY A 437 4.31 -9.26 -28.80
C GLY A 437 5.36 -10.07 -28.04
N GLN A 438 6.44 -10.43 -28.73
CA GLN A 438 7.54 -11.24 -28.18
C GLN A 438 8.85 -11.10 -28.97
N VAL A 439 9.95 -11.51 -28.34
CA VAL A 439 11.29 -11.61 -28.97
C VAL A 439 11.33 -12.78 -29.95
N GLU A 440 11.84 -12.56 -31.16
CA GLU A 440 12.07 -13.60 -32.16
C GLU A 440 13.52 -14.07 -32.18
N ASN A 441 14.45 -13.13 -32.02
CA ASN A 441 15.89 -13.39 -32.06
C ASN A 441 16.66 -12.30 -31.29
N TYR A 442 17.88 -12.61 -30.87
CA TYR A 442 18.81 -11.65 -30.28
C TYR A 442 20.21 -11.91 -30.82
N GLU A 443 20.83 -10.91 -31.43
CA GLU A 443 22.18 -11.01 -32.02
C GLU A 443 22.92 -9.68 -31.81
N ASN A 444 24.19 -9.75 -31.42
CA ASN A 444 25.12 -8.61 -31.35
C ASN A 444 24.55 -7.35 -30.66
N GLY A 445 23.89 -7.50 -29.50
CA GLY A 445 23.32 -6.35 -28.77
C GLY A 445 22.00 -5.81 -29.35
N THR A 446 21.40 -6.52 -30.31
CA THR A 446 20.15 -6.12 -30.97
C THR A 446 19.09 -7.17 -30.77
N ALA A 447 17.94 -6.77 -30.23
CA ALA A 447 16.75 -7.62 -30.15
C ALA A 447 15.91 -7.46 -31.43
N THR A 448 15.53 -8.57 -32.04
CA THR A 448 14.49 -8.63 -33.07
C THR A 448 13.20 -9.10 -32.41
N VAL A 449 12.15 -8.28 -32.47
CA VAL A 449 10.84 -8.56 -31.85
C VAL A 449 9.74 -8.53 -32.88
N ARG A 450 8.70 -9.35 -32.68
CA ARG A 450 7.43 -9.23 -33.39
C ARG A 450 6.44 -8.51 -32.48
N ALA A 451 5.82 -7.45 -32.98
CA ALA A 451 4.80 -6.71 -32.27
C ALA A 451 3.44 -6.79 -32.98
N ASP A 452 2.38 -6.92 -32.18
CA ASP A 452 0.98 -6.99 -32.63
C ASP A 452 0.42 -5.60 -32.97
N GLU A 453 1.08 -4.55 -32.49
CA GLU A 453 0.71 -3.15 -32.71
C GLU A 453 1.91 -2.36 -33.28
N PRO A 454 1.66 -1.30 -34.07
CA PRO A 454 2.72 -0.43 -34.56
C PRO A 454 3.54 0.19 -33.43
N LEU A 455 4.87 0.15 -33.56
CA LEU A 455 5.79 0.80 -32.63
C LEU A 455 6.33 2.09 -33.22
N GLN A 456 6.55 3.07 -32.36
CA GLN A 456 7.07 4.37 -32.77
C GLN A 456 8.17 4.88 -31.85
N LYS A 457 8.87 5.91 -32.32
CA LYS A 457 9.91 6.58 -31.53
C LYS A 457 9.30 7.17 -30.26
N GLY A 458 9.98 6.97 -29.14
CA GLY A 458 9.56 7.38 -27.80
C GLY A 458 8.74 6.34 -27.04
N ASP A 459 8.25 5.28 -27.70
CA ASP A 459 7.52 4.22 -27.00
C ASP A 459 8.38 3.60 -25.90
N ARG A 460 7.77 3.42 -24.73
CA ARG A 460 8.41 2.78 -23.58
C ARG A 460 7.99 1.32 -23.56
N LEU A 461 8.93 0.45 -23.85
CA LEU A 461 8.76 -0.99 -23.89
C LEU A 461 9.35 -1.65 -22.65
N ARG A 462 8.92 -2.88 -22.40
CA ARG A 462 9.50 -3.74 -21.39
C ARG A 462 9.57 -5.18 -21.87
N LEU A 463 10.76 -5.75 -21.78
CA LEU A 463 10.98 -7.19 -21.91
C LEU A 463 10.86 -7.81 -20.52
N SER A 464 10.18 -8.95 -20.44
CA SER A 464 9.99 -9.67 -19.18
C SER A 464 10.12 -11.17 -19.39
N ASP A 465 11.04 -11.79 -18.65
CA ASP A 465 11.28 -13.21 -18.67
C ASP A 465 10.36 -13.91 -17.65
N PRO A 466 9.38 -14.71 -18.10
CA PRO A 466 8.41 -15.37 -17.23
C PRO A 466 8.99 -16.57 -16.47
N VAL A 467 10.27 -16.91 -16.65
CA VAL A 467 10.94 -18.03 -15.97
C VAL A 467 11.70 -17.56 -14.73
N ASN A 468 12.38 -16.41 -14.82
CA ASN A 468 13.28 -15.92 -13.78
C ASN A 468 12.94 -14.51 -13.26
N ASP A 469 11.85 -13.91 -13.73
CA ASP A 469 11.35 -12.59 -13.32
C ASP A 469 12.31 -11.43 -13.69
N ARG A 470 13.23 -11.68 -14.63
CA ARG A 470 14.14 -10.66 -15.18
C ARG A 470 13.34 -9.72 -16.07
N THR A 471 13.53 -8.42 -15.89
CA THR A 471 12.85 -7.40 -16.69
C THR A 471 13.83 -6.33 -17.16
N LYS A 472 13.61 -5.76 -18.36
CA LYS A 472 14.36 -4.61 -18.87
C LYS A 472 13.42 -3.63 -19.53
N ALA A 473 13.45 -2.40 -19.04
CA ALA A 473 12.76 -1.28 -19.66
C ALA A 473 13.61 -0.72 -20.80
N VAL A 474 12.97 -0.42 -21.93
CA VAL A 474 13.62 0.12 -23.13
C VAL A 474 12.78 1.29 -23.63
N THR A 475 13.39 2.44 -23.89
CA THR A 475 12.72 3.53 -24.61
C THR A 475 13.20 3.50 -26.05
N LEU A 476 12.28 3.33 -27.00
CA LEU A 476 12.61 3.26 -28.43
C LEU A 476 13.10 4.61 -28.95
N LYS A 477 14.42 4.78 -29.05
CA LYS A 477 15.01 5.99 -29.66
C LYS A 477 15.23 5.81 -31.16
N GLU A 478 15.72 4.65 -31.55
CA GLU A 478 16.07 4.24 -32.90
C GLU A 478 15.72 2.76 -33.08
N PHE A 479 15.17 2.41 -34.24
CA PHE A 479 14.82 1.04 -34.60
C PHE A 479 14.67 0.90 -36.13
N THR A 480 14.78 -0.31 -36.64
CA THR A 480 14.37 -0.67 -38.01
C THR A 480 13.08 -1.48 -37.97
N ALA A 481 12.16 -1.26 -38.90
CA ALA A 481 10.91 -2.00 -39.01
C ALA A 481 10.79 -2.70 -40.37
N ASP A 482 10.29 -3.93 -40.36
CA ASP A 482 9.91 -4.72 -41.52
C ASP A 482 8.55 -5.38 -41.23
N GLY A 483 7.47 -4.71 -41.66
CA GLY A 483 6.10 -5.07 -41.29
C GLY A 483 5.89 -5.04 -39.77
N SER A 484 5.55 -6.19 -39.18
CA SER A 484 5.35 -6.35 -37.72
C SER A 484 6.63 -6.67 -36.95
N VAL A 485 7.79 -6.68 -37.62
CA VAL A 485 9.08 -7.07 -37.04
C VAL A 485 9.94 -5.82 -36.82
N TYR A 486 10.43 -5.64 -35.59
CA TYR A 486 11.20 -4.47 -35.18
C TYR A 486 12.56 -4.91 -34.65
N ARG A 487 13.62 -4.15 -34.96
CA ARG A 487 14.97 -4.37 -34.43
C ARG A 487 15.48 -3.12 -33.73
N PHE A 488 15.92 -3.28 -32.48
CA PHE A 488 16.48 -2.19 -31.68
C PHE A 488 17.54 -2.69 -30.70
N ALA A 489 18.43 -1.80 -30.29
CA ALA A 489 19.52 -2.11 -29.37
C ALA A 489 19.00 -2.41 -27.95
N VAL A 490 19.48 -3.52 -27.38
CA VAL A 490 19.27 -3.91 -25.98
C VAL A 490 20.56 -4.58 -25.50
N GLU A 491 21.15 -4.07 -24.42
CA GLU A 491 22.50 -4.45 -23.95
C GLU A 491 22.66 -5.94 -23.59
N GLU A 492 21.57 -6.56 -23.14
CA GLU A 492 21.57 -7.91 -22.57
C GLU A 492 20.83 -8.91 -23.47
N PRO A 493 21.25 -10.18 -23.52
CA PRO A 493 20.59 -11.20 -24.33
C PRO A 493 19.21 -11.62 -23.80
N TRP A 494 18.27 -11.81 -24.73
CA TRP A 494 16.89 -12.24 -24.48
C TRP A 494 16.53 -13.45 -25.33
N GLU A 495 15.87 -14.43 -24.72
CA GLU A 495 15.50 -15.67 -25.38
C GLU A 495 14.30 -15.48 -26.33
N LYS A 496 14.26 -16.29 -27.39
CA LYS A 496 13.11 -16.35 -28.29
C LYS A 496 11.84 -16.72 -27.50
N GLY A 497 10.76 -16.00 -27.78
CA GLY A 497 9.47 -16.15 -27.09
C GLY A 497 9.33 -15.29 -25.83
N THR A 498 10.38 -14.57 -25.40
CA THR A 498 10.28 -13.61 -24.29
C THR A 498 9.17 -12.59 -24.60
N PRO A 499 8.14 -12.45 -23.76
CA PRO A 499 7.07 -11.48 -23.96
C PRO A 499 7.54 -10.01 -23.99
N LEU A 500 6.95 -9.24 -24.89
CA LEU A 500 7.14 -7.80 -25.03
C LEU A 500 5.89 -7.05 -24.54
N PHE A 501 6.13 -6.02 -23.72
CA PHE A 501 5.09 -5.16 -23.18
C PHE A 501 5.30 -3.71 -23.58
N LYS A 502 4.20 -3.00 -23.88
CA LYS A 502 4.18 -1.53 -23.96
C LYS A 502 3.81 -0.99 -22.58
N ALA A 503 4.64 -0.08 -22.08
CA ALA A 503 4.55 0.55 -20.77
C ALA A 503 4.39 2.08 -20.87
N GLY A 504 4.25 2.61 -22.09
CA GLY A 504 4.09 4.02 -22.35
C GLY A 504 4.09 4.36 -23.83
N ASP A 505 3.37 5.40 -24.18
CA ASP A 505 3.30 5.90 -25.54
C ASP A 505 4.33 7.01 -25.81
N GLY A 506 5.01 6.94 -26.94
CA GLY A 506 5.95 7.97 -27.38
C GLY A 506 5.31 9.32 -27.71
N THR A 507 4.00 9.37 -27.94
CA THR A 507 3.26 10.64 -28.15
C THR A 507 3.02 11.42 -26.86
N TRP A 508 3.21 10.81 -25.68
CA TRP A 508 3.03 11.49 -24.41
C TRP A 508 4.17 12.49 -24.14
N ASP A 509 3.92 13.78 -24.35
CA ASP A 509 4.90 14.84 -24.13
C ASP A 509 4.97 15.27 -22.65
N GLU A 510 5.74 14.53 -21.87
CA GLU A 510 6.02 14.89 -20.48
C GLU A 510 6.80 16.22 -20.35
N LYS A 511 7.53 16.65 -21.39
CA LYS A 511 8.27 17.92 -21.36
C LYS A 511 7.34 19.13 -21.38
N ASP A 512 6.18 19.01 -21.99
CA ASP A 512 5.15 20.04 -21.93
C ASP A 512 4.66 20.26 -20.50
N ILE A 513 4.41 19.16 -19.77
CA ILE A 513 4.06 19.21 -18.34
C ILE A 513 5.21 19.82 -17.52
N THR A 514 6.46 19.43 -17.77
CA THR A 514 7.61 20.02 -17.09
C THR A 514 7.70 21.54 -17.31
N ARG A 515 7.44 22.01 -18.54
CA ARG A 515 7.43 23.45 -18.85
C ARG A 515 6.33 24.20 -18.10
N GLU A 516 5.14 23.60 -17.97
CA GLU A 516 4.04 24.16 -17.17
C GLU A 516 4.43 24.25 -15.69
N ILE A 517 5.01 23.18 -15.14
CA ILE A 517 5.51 23.16 -13.76
C ILE A 517 6.52 24.29 -13.55
N ASP A 518 7.52 24.41 -14.42
CA ASP A 518 8.53 25.45 -14.28
C ASP A 518 7.93 26.86 -14.38
N ALA A 519 6.93 27.06 -15.24
CA ALA A 519 6.21 28.33 -15.35
C ALA A 519 5.42 28.65 -14.09
N MET A 520 4.70 27.66 -13.53
CA MET A 520 3.98 27.76 -12.27
C MET A 520 4.93 28.15 -11.12
N PHE A 521 6.05 27.45 -10.96
CA PHE A 521 7.03 27.76 -9.91
C PHE A 521 7.65 29.15 -10.08
N ARG A 522 7.92 29.59 -11.32
CA ARG A 522 8.39 30.96 -11.59
C ARG A 522 7.33 32.01 -11.25
N SER A 523 6.07 31.76 -11.58
CA SER A 523 4.96 32.66 -11.26
C SER A 523 4.80 32.81 -9.75
N TYR A 524 4.77 31.69 -9.03
CA TYR A 524 4.66 31.67 -7.57
C TYR A 524 5.80 32.43 -6.89
N ALA A 525 7.04 32.25 -7.36
CA ALA A 525 8.18 32.94 -6.79
C ALA A 525 8.13 34.47 -6.96
N LYS A 526 7.44 34.98 -7.99
CA LYS A 526 7.25 36.43 -8.20
C LYS A 526 6.22 37.01 -7.24
N THR A 527 5.13 36.29 -6.97
CA THR A 527 4.04 36.74 -6.10
C THR A 527 4.32 36.48 -4.62
N HIS A 528 5.21 35.53 -4.31
CA HIS A 528 5.61 35.16 -2.95
C HIS A 528 7.15 35.21 -2.80
N PRO A 529 7.77 36.42 -2.84
CA PRO A 529 9.21 36.55 -2.68
C PRO A 529 9.63 35.98 -1.32
N ARG A 530 10.68 35.15 -1.33
CA ARG A 530 11.25 34.59 -0.11
C ARG A 530 11.66 35.73 0.81
N LYS A 531 11.06 35.81 2.00
CA LYS A 531 11.67 36.55 3.11
C LYS A 531 12.89 35.75 3.56
N GLU A 532 14.09 36.20 3.21
CA GLU A 532 15.32 35.70 3.83
C GLU A 532 15.18 35.82 5.34
N GLY A 533 15.39 34.70 6.06
CA GLY A 533 15.33 34.69 7.52
C GLY A 533 13.94 34.85 8.12
N ALA A 534 12.85 34.50 7.41
CA ALA A 534 11.56 34.32 8.08
C ALA A 534 11.75 33.33 9.25
N PRO A 535 11.58 33.77 10.51
CA PRO A 535 11.77 32.87 11.64
C PRO A 535 10.82 31.70 11.44
N ALA A 536 11.31 30.47 11.61
CA ALA A 536 10.45 29.31 11.79
C ALA A 536 9.42 29.74 12.82
N ALA A 537 8.17 29.88 12.39
CA ALA A 537 7.17 30.52 13.21
C ALA A 537 7.19 29.83 14.57
N LYS A 538 7.41 30.62 15.63
CA LYS A 538 7.49 30.13 17.01
C LYS A 538 6.10 29.67 17.39
N HIS A 539 5.69 28.53 16.87
CA HIS A 539 4.39 27.97 17.14
C HIS A 539 4.48 27.26 18.49
N ALA A 540 3.90 27.92 19.49
CA ALA A 540 3.89 27.49 20.88
C ALA A 540 3.25 26.10 21.09
N VAL A 541 2.53 25.59 20.10
CA VAL A 541 1.78 24.33 20.16
C VAL A 541 2.73 23.14 20.38
N CYS A 542 3.86 23.09 19.68
CA CYS A 542 4.78 21.95 19.77
C CYS A 542 5.49 21.83 21.13
N GLY A 543 5.73 22.94 21.84
CA GLY A 543 6.37 22.92 23.17
C GLY A 543 5.53 22.25 24.25
N SER A 544 4.20 22.40 24.22
CA SER A 544 3.28 21.68 25.10
C SER A 544 3.02 20.23 24.64
N LEU A 545 3.03 19.98 23.33
CA LEU A 545 2.84 18.65 22.73
C LEU A 545 3.98 17.66 23.06
N LEU A 546 5.20 18.19 23.18
CA LEU A 546 6.42 17.41 23.44
C LEU A 546 6.65 17.08 24.93
N LYS A 547 5.70 17.37 25.83
CA LYS A 547 5.74 16.84 27.21
C LYS A 547 5.57 15.30 27.27
N PHE A 548 5.23 14.67 26.15
CA PHE A 548 5.42 13.24 25.89
C PHE A 548 6.86 12.87 25.48
N SER A 549 7.85 13.69 25.84
CA SER A 549 9.22 13.22 25.97
C SER A 549 9.20 12.10 27.01
N VAL A 550 9.17 10.86 26.51
CA VAL A 550 9.87 9.77 27.19
C VAL A 550 11.20 10.39 27.55
N LYS A 551 11.48 10.57 28.86
CA LYS A 551 12.81 10.94 29.34
C LYS A 551 13.78 10.23 28.42
N GLU A 552 14.54 10.98 27.63
CA GLU A 552 15.50 10.42 26.69
C GLU A 552 16.52 9.61 27.50
N ASN A 553 16.18 8.35 27.77
CA ASN A 553 17.12 7.26 27.91
C ASN A 553 17.47 6.76 26.50
N ILE A 554 17.51 7.68 25.52
CA ILE A 554 18.53 7.57 24.48
C ILE A 554 19.80 7.70 25.30
N HIS A 555 20.51 6.59 25.51
CA HIS A 555 21.90 6.66 25.90
C HIS A 555 22.51 7.81 25.11
N ARG A 556 22.93 8.88 25.80
CA ARG A 556 23.88 9.83 25.23
C ARG A 556 25.09 8.98 24.86
N ALA A 557 25.07 8.41 23.67
CA ALA A 557 26.25 7.92 23.02
C ALA A 557 27.17 9.13 23.06
N ARG A 558 28.22 9.04 23.87
CA ARG A 558 29.32 10.00 23.81
C ARG A 558 29.59 10.20 22.32
N LYS A 559 29.51 11.43 21.84
CA LYS A 559 30.02 11.76 20.51
C LYS A 559 31.49 11.32 20.52
N SER A 560 31.76 10.12 20.02
CA SER A 560 33.11 9.81 19.58
C SER A 560 33.37 10.75 18.41
N ASN A 561 34.55 11.36 18.36
CA ASN A 561 35.02 12.07 17.18
C ASN A 561 35.38 11.03 16.10
N HIS A 562 34.43 10.17 15.76
CA HIS A 562 34.59 9.09 14.80
C HIS A 562 33.87 9.48 13.52
N LEU A 563 34.63 9.61 12.44
CA LEU A 563 34.12 10.03 11.14
C LEU A 563 33.75 8.80 10.32
N TRP A 564 32.47 8.67 9.99
CA TRP A 564 31.97 7.59 9.12
C TRP A 564 31.80 8.13 7.70
N ILE A 565 32.55 7.59 6.75
CA ILE A 565 32.54 8.02 5.35
C ILE A 565 31.89 6.92 4.52
N LYS A 566 30.67 7.15 4.04
CA LYS A 566 29.96 6.21 3.16
C LYS A 566 30.31 6.49 1.70
N ILE A 567 30.73 5.45 0.99
CA ILE A 567 31.07 5.51 -0.44
C ILE A 567 30.30 4.42 -1.22
N ASP A 568 29.84 4.75 -2.41
CA ASP A 568 29.10 3.85 -3.31
C ASP A 568 29.91 3.45 -4.56
N SER A 569 31.08 4.04 -4.74
CA SER A 569 32.01 3.77 -5.84
C SER A 569 33.39 3.37 -5.29
N PRO A 570 34.00 2.27 -5.80
CA PRO A 570 35.28 1.76 -5.33
C PRO A 570 36.46 2.68 -5.68
N GLU A 571 36.32 3.58 -6.65
CA GLU A 571 37.33 4.56 -7.03
C GLU A 571 37.67 5.53 -5.90
N TRP A 572 36.72 5.80 -4.99
CA TRP A 572 36.94 6.66 -3.83
C TRP A 572 38.02 6.15 -2.87
N LEU A 573 38.27 4.84 -2.83
CA LEU A 573 39.30 4.26 -1.97
C LEU A 573 40.71 4.77 -2.32
N GLU A 574 40.94 5.29 -3.53
CA GLU A 574 42.21 5.91 -3.92
C GLU A 574 42.47 7.26 -3.24
N TYR A 575 41.41 7.96 -2.84
CA TYR A 575 41.49 9.34 -2.32
C TYR A 575 41.28 9.42 -0.81
N LEU A 576 40.86 8.32 -0.17
CA LEU A 576 40.54 8.29 1.25
C LEU A 576 41.76 7.87 2.08
N PRO A 577 42.02 8.54 3.20
CA PRO A 577 43.19 8.26 4.02
C PRO A 577 43.06 6.91 4.75
N CYS A 578 43.98 5.96 4.48
CA CYS A 578 44.00 4.62 5.12
C CYS A 578 44.67 4.58 6.50
N SER A 579 45.02 5.73 7.10
CA SER A 579 45.90 5.78 8.27
C SER A 579 45.30 6.46 9.52
N ASP A 580 44.08 7.00 9.45
CA ASP A 580 43.42 7.61 10.62
C ASP A 580 42.49 6.60 11.31
N GLU A 581 42.86 6.21 12.53
CA GLU A 581 42.12 5.26 13.36
C GLU A 581 40.73 5.76 13.78
N ASN A 582 40.44 7.07 13.63
CA ASN A 582 39.13 7.65 13.93
C ASN A 582 38.20 7.73 12.69
N VAL A 583 38.60 7.16 11.56
CA VAL A 583 37.81 7.13 10.33
C VAL A 583 37.39 5.70 10.02
N THR A 584 36.09 5.49 9.76
CA THR A 584 35.61 4.23 9.18
C THR A 584 34.96 4.50 7.84
N ILE A 585 35.43 3.78 6.81
CA ILE A 585 34.86 3.82 5.48
C ILE A 585 33.76 2.76 5.40
N VAL A 586 32.55 3.20 5.06
CA VAL A 586 31.39 2.34 4.85
C VAL A 586 31.23 2.13 3.34
N CYS A 587 31.60 0.94 2.87
CA CYS A 587 31.38 0.52 1.48
C CYS A 587 29.90 0.18 1.30
N ALA A 588 29.17 1.02 0.56
CA ALA A 588 27.76 0.83 0.27
C ALA A 588 27.59 -0.18 -0.87
N LEU A 589 27.51 -1.45 -0.51
CA LEU A 589 27.55 -2.54 -1.47
C LEU A 589 26.21 -2.65 -2.22
N ASN A 590 26.32 -2.90 -3.52
CA ASN A 590 25.23 -3.29 -4.40
C ASN A 590 25.75 -4.32 -5.42
N ARG A 591 24.85 -4.81 -6.28
CA ARG A 591 25.16 -5.84 -7.27
C ARG A 591 26.21 -5.41 -8.31
N GLU A 592 26.29 -4.12 -8.61
CA GLU A 592 27.17 -3.57 -9.64
C GLU A 592 28.58 -3.28 -9.11
N ASN A 593 28.69 -2.88 -7.84
CA ASN A 593 29.95 -2.38 -7.27
C ASN A 593 30.69 -3.40 -6.37
N ILE A 594 30.07 -4.52 -5.97
CA ILE A 594 30.64 -5.47 -4.99
C ILE A 594 32.01 -6.02 -5.41
N HIS A 595 32.18 -6.36 -6.69
CA HIS A 595 33.45 -6.87 -7.20
C HIS A 595 34.53 -5.78 -7.26
N GLY A 596 34.14 -4.53 -7.55
CA GLY A 596 35.05 -3.40 -7.57
C GLY A 596 35.60 -3.07 -6.18
N PHE A 597 34.72 -3.06 -5.17
CA PHE A 597 35.12 -2.87 -3.77
C PHE A 597 36.06 -3.97 -3.30
N ARG A 598 35.73 -5.23 -3.58
CA ARG A 598 36.58 -6.37 -3.24
C ARG A 598 37.99 -6.23 -3.80
N ASN A 599 38.11 -6.02 -5.11
CA ASN A 599 39.40 -5.97 -5.78
C ASN A 599 40.28 -4.83 -5.24
N ARG A 600 39.69 -3.66 -4.96
CA ARG A 600 40.43 -2.49 -4.46
C ARG A 600 40.85 -2.66 -3.00
N LEU A 601 39.98 -3.20 -2.15
CA LEU A 601 40.31 -3.47 -0.74
C LEU A 601 41.42 -4.51 -0.61
N GLU A 602 41.40 -5.58 -1.42
CA GLU A 602 42.45 -6.61 -1.48
C GLU A 602 43.79 -6.02 -1.98
N GLN A 603 43.76 -5.15 -2.99
CA GLN A 603 44.97 -4.52 -3.57
C GLN A 603 45.64 -3.51 -2.65
N GLN A 604 44.87 -2.77 -1.84
CA GLN A 604 45.38 -1.66 -1.02
C GLN A 604 45.70 -2.05 0.43
N ALA A 605 45.53 -3.33 0.80
CA ALA A 605 45.77 -3.84 2.16
C ALA A 605 45.06 -2.98 3.24
N PHE A 606 43.79 -2.63 3.00
CA PHE A 606 43.00 -1.80 3.91
C PHE A 606 42.85 -2.48 5.29
N PRO A 607 43.08 -1.79 6.42
CA PRO A 607 42.87 -2.38 7.75
C PRO A 607 41.40 -2.76 7.94
N ALA A 608 41.14 -4.01 8.34
CA ALA A 608 39.77 -4.52 8.51
C ALA A 608 38.97 -3.72 9.56
N GLU A 609 39.64 -3.19 10.58
CA GLU A 609 39.03 -2.34 11.61
C GLU A 609 38.56 -0.96 11.09
N GLN A 610 39.02 -0.52 9.91
CA GLN A 610 38.69 0.78 9.32
C GLN A 610 37.71 0.69 8.14
N ALA A 611 37.31 -0.52 7.76
CA ALA A 611 36.35 -0.78 6.70
C ALA A 611 35.09 -1.47 7.25
N ALA A 612 33.93 -0.91 6.92
CA ALA A 612 32.64 -1.53 7.16
C ALA A 612 31.93 -1.75 5.82
N CYS A 613 31.21 -2.86 5.70
CA CYS A 613 30.34 -3.10 4.55
C CYS A 613 28.89 -2.79 4.95
N GLU A 614 28.29 -1.79 4.31
CA GLU A 614 26.84 -1.65 4.34
C GLU A 614 26.27 -2.61 3.31
N LEU A 615 25.76 -3.73 3.82
CA LEU A 615 25.03 -4.69 3.02
C LEU A 615 23.71 -4.07 2.55
N LEU A 616 23.26 -4.47 1.37
CA LEU A 616 21.90 -4.21 0.98
C LEU A 616 20.96 -4.74 2.07
N PRO A 617 19.85 -4.03 2.35
CA PRO A 617 18.86 -4.49 3.33
C PRO A 617 18.38 -5.93 3.09
N TYR A 618 18.50 -6.42 1.85
CA TYR A 618 18.23 -7.81 1.44
C TYR A 618 19.31 -8.29 0.48
N LEU A 619 19.80 -9.50 0.72
CA LEU A 619 20.70 -10.22 -0.17
C LEU A 619 19.93 -11.40 -0.76
N GLY A 620 19.94 -11.56 -2.09
CA GLY A 620 19.39 -12.76 -2.69
C GLY A 620 20.15 -13.99 -2.20
N GLN A 621 19.46 -15.11 -1.95
CA GLN A 621 20.13 -16.35 -1.50
C GLN A 621 21.24 -16.79 -2.48
N ARG A 622 21.07 -16.50 -3.77
CA ARG A 622 22.07 -16.75 -4.83
C ARG A 622 23.35 -15.93 -4.67
N GLU A 623 23.26 -14.75 -4.07
CA GLU A 623 24.34 -13.78 -3.92
C GLU A 623 25.02 -13.89 -2.55
N LEU A 624 24.39 -14.57 -1.57
CA LEU A 624 24.85 -14.67 -0.20
C LEU A 624 26.30 -15.17 -0.06
N ALA A 625 26.75 -16.07 -0.94
CA ALA A 625 28.11 -16.62 -0.92
C ALA A 625 29.19 -15.60 -1.35
N GLU A 626 28.82 -14.59 -2.13
CA GLU A 626 29.73 -13.53 -2.57
C GLU A 626 29.84 -12.45 -1.51
N TYR A 627 28.71 -12.04 -0.93
CA TYR A 627 28.70 -11.09 0.19
C TYR A 627 29.40 -11.66 1.43
N ARG A 628 29.24 -12.96 1.73
CA ARG A 628 30.00 -13.62 2.82
C ARG A 628 31.50 -13.54 2.58
N ARG A 629 31.97 -13.87 1.37
CA ARG A 629 33.39 -13.82 1.01
C ARG A 629 34.02 -12.42 1.04
N LEU A 630 33.21 -11.35 1.06
CA LEU A 630 33.71 -9.98 1.18
C LEU A 630 33.69 -9.49 2.63
N VAL A 631 32.79 -10.04 3.46
CA VAL A 631 32.68 -9.71 4.89
C VAL A 631 33.69 -10.53 5.71
N ASP A 632 33.90 -11.79 5.32
CA ASP A 632 34.95 -12.70 5.83
C ASP A 632 36.32 -12.29 5.26
#